data_AF-A0A2E5MV27-F1
#
_entry.id   AF-A0A2E5MV27-F1
#
_cell.length_a   1.000
_cell.length_b   1.000
_cell.length_c   1.000
_cell.angle_alpha   90.00
_cell.angle_beta   90.00
_cell.angle_gamma   90.00
#
_symmetry.space_group_name_H-M   'P 1'
#
loop_
_entity.id
_entity.type
_entity.pdbx_description
1 polymer ?
#
loop_
_entity_poly.entity_id
_entity_poly.type
_entity_poly.pdbx_seq_one_letter_code
_entity_poly.pdbx_strand_id
1 'polypeptide(L)' 'MHDNNDEINFQIRKFLKQVGVGSHQIIEKELIEKSDCKVSLSLEINNKEIKKFKTTIKK' A
#
# COMPACT_ATOMS: atom_id res chain seq x y z
N MET A 1 -27.64 6.82 -15.97
CA MET A 1 -26.38 6.10 -16.27
C MET A 1 -25.22 6.87 -15.63
N HIS A 2 -25.02 6.70 -14.32
CA HIS A 2 -23.92 7.36 -13.58
C HIS A 2 -23.25 6.43 -12.55
N ASP A 3 -23.55 5.12 -12.57
CA ASP A 3 -23.24 4.23 -11.45
C ASP A 3 -21.96 3.38 -11.62
N ASN A 4 -21.54 3.09 -12.86
CA ASN A 4 -20.39 2.20 -13.11
C ASN A 4 -19.05 2.78 -12.63
N ASN A 5 -18.84 4.09 -12.82
CA ASN A 5 -17.59 4.73 -12.40
C ASN A 5 -17.49 4.78 -10.87
N ASP A 6 -18.61 4.95 -10.17
CA ASP A 6 -18.62 4.99 -8.71
C ASP A 6 -18.33 3.62 -8.10
N GLU A 7 -18.86 2.55 -8.70
CA GLU A 7 -18.54 1.18 -8.28
C GLU A 7 -17.08 0.83 -8.51
N ILE A 8 -16.52 1.12 -9.69
CA ILE A 8 -15.10 0.90 -9.98
C ILE A 8 -14.22 1.69 -9.00
N ASN A 9 -14.53 2.98 -8.79
CA ASN A 9 -13.80 3.81 -7.85
C ASN A 9 -13.90 3.28 -6.42
N PHE A 10 -15.07 2.74 -6.02
CA PHE A 10 -15.24 2.10 -4.73
C PHE A 10 -14.37 0.85 -4.58
N GLN A 11 -14.31 -0.01 -5.60
CA GLN A 11 -13.46 -1.20 -5.59
C GLN A 11 -11.97 -0.82 -5.49
N ILE A 12 -11.52 0.17 -6.26
CA ILE A 12 -10.14 0.69 -6.19
C ILE A 12 -9.83 1.18 -4.77
N ARG A 13 -10.69 2.04 -4.20
CA ARG A 13 -10.50 2.56 -2.82
C ARG A 13 -10.49 1.45 -1.77
N LYS A 14 -11.40 0.47 -1.90
CA LYS A 14 -11.49 -0.66 -0.97
C LYS A 14 -10.21 -1.48 -0.97
N PHE A 15 -9.68 -1.80 -2.16
CA PHE A 15 -8.42 -2.52 -2.29
C PHE A 15 -7.25 -1.74 -1.68
N LEU A 16 -7.10 -0.46 -2.03
CA LEU A 16 -6.03 0.38 -1.50
C LEU A 16 -6.08 0.50 0.04
N LYS A 17 -7.29 0.57 0.62
CA LYS A 17 -7.47 0.55 2.08
C LYS A 17 -7.02 -0.77 2.70
N GLN A 18 -7.37 -1.90 2.09
CA GLN A 18 -6.94 -3.22 2.57
C GLN A 18 -5.41 -3.37 2.53
N VAL A 19 -4.79 -2.94 1.44
CA VAL A 19 -3.32 -2.92 1.31
C VAL A 19 -2.70 -2.03 2.39
N GLY A 20 -3.21 -0.81 2.56
CA GLY A 20 -2.70 0.13 3.57
C GLY A 20 -2.76 -0.42 5.00
N VAL A 21 -3.88 -1.04 5.39
CA VAL A 21 -4.03 -1.67 6.72
C VAL A 21 -3.05 -2.83 6.89
N GLY A 22 -2.94 -3.72 5.90
CA GLY A 22 -2.02 -4.86 5.96
C GLY A 22 -0.55 -4.42 6.01
N SER A 23 -0.16 -3.45 5.17
CA SER A 23 1.19 -2.88 5.17
C SER A 23 1.54 -2.24 6.51
N HIS A 24 0.61 -1.52 7.13
CA HIS A 24 0.82 -0.92 8.45
C HIS A 24 1.17 -1.97 9.51
N GLN A 25 0.39 -3.06 9.59
CA GLN A 25 0.63 -4.13 10.56
C GLN A 25 1.98 -4.85 10.35
N ILE A 26 2.42 -5.00 9.10
CA ILE A 26 3.73 -5.62 8.78
C ILE A 26 4.87 -4.69 9.21
N ILE A 27 4.78 -3.40 8.87
CA ILE A 27 5.80 -2.40 9.21
C ILE A 27 5.90 -2.24 10.74
N GLU A 28 4.77 -2.18 11.43
CA GLU A 28 4.72 -2.07 12.89
C GLU A 28 5.46 -3.25 13.55
N LYS A 29 5.21 -4.48 13.11
CA LYS A 29 5.90 -5.68 13.62
C LYS A 29 7.41 -5.61 13.41
N GLU A 30 7.88 -5.19 12.24
CA GLU A 30 9.31 -5.03 11.98
C GLU A 30 9.97 -3.98 12.89
N LEU A 31 9.25 -2.90 13.22
CA LEU A 31 9.72 -1.83 14.10
C LEU A 31 9.65 -2.17 15.60
N ILE A 32 9.00 -3.28 15.99
CA ILE A 32 9.07 -3.79 17.37
C ILE A 32 10.51 -4.25 17.65
N GLU A 33 11.14 -4.92 16.68
CA GLU A 33 12.45 -5.55 16.85
C GLU A 33 13.62 -4.65 16.42
N LYS A 34 13.37 -3.63 15.59
CA LYS A 34 14.41 -2.76 15.01
C LYS A 34 14.12 -1.28 15.29
N SER A 35 15.18 -0.47 15.38
CA SER A 35 15.08 0.99 15.56
C SER A 35 14.72 1.73 14.26
N ASP A 36 15.01 1.13 13.10
CA ASP A 36 14.64 1.63 11.79
C ASP A 36 14.20 0.51 10.83
N CYS A 37 13.36 0.88 9.87
CA CYS A 37 12.82 -0.01 8.85
C CYS A 37 12.87 0.69 7.49
N LYS A 38 13.63 0.13 6.54
CA LYS A 38 13.63 0.57 5.15
C LYS A 38 12.44 -0.09 4.45
N VAL A 39 11.50 0.72 3.97
CA VAL A 39 10.28 0.24 3.33
C VAL A 39 10.29 0.64 1.87
N SER A 40 9.86 -0.29 1.00
CA SER A 40 9.56 0.01 -0.38
C SER A 40 8.20 -0.56 -0.78
N LEU A 41 7.39 0.26 -1.44
CA LEU A 41 6.09 -0.12 -2.02
C LEU A 41 6.17 0.07 -3.53
N SER A 42 5.93 -0.99 -4.30
CA SER A 42 5.82 -0.92 -5.76
C SER A 42 4.35 -1.10 -6.17
N LEU A 43 3.85 -0.22 -7.03
CA LEU A 43 2.58 -0.42 -7.72
C LEU A 43 2.85 -1.04 -9.08
N GLU A 44 2.33 -2.25 -9.29
CA GLU A 44 2.40 -2.96 -10.55
C GLU A 44 0.99 -3.11 -11.13
N ILE A 45 0.86 -2.88 -12.44
CA ILE A 45 -0.39 -3.10 -13.18
C ILE A 45 -0.06 -3.99 -14.37
N ASN A 46 -0.78 -5.11 -14.51
CA ASN A 46 -0.54 -6.09 -15.57
C ASN A 46 0.93 -6.55 -15.61
N ASN A 47 1.50 -6.83 -14.43
CA ASN A 47 2.88 -7.27 -14.22
C ASN A 47 3.95 -6.29 -14.75
N LYS A 48 3.60 -5.00 -14.82
CA LYS A 48 4.53 -3.92 -15.15
C LYS A 48 4.61 -2.96 -13.97
N GLU A 49 5.83 -2.74 -13.44
CA GLU A 49 6.06 -1.74 -12.42
C GLU A 49 5.76 -0.35 -12.98
N ILE A 50 4.77 0.31 -12.38
CA ILE A 50 4.37 1.67 -12.75
C ILE A 50 5.15 2.68 -11.90
N LYS A 51 5.30 2.38 -10.61
CA LYS A 51 5.98 3.27 -9.67
C LYS A 51 6.46 2.53 -8.44
N LYS A 52 7.67 2.90 -7.99
CA LYS A 52 8.24 2.46 -6.72
C LYS A 52 8.42 3.62 -5.76
N PHE A 53 7.89 3.47 -4.56
CA PHE A 53 8.07 4.37 -3.43
C PHE A 53 9.08 3.76 -2.48
N LYS A 54 9.99 4.57 -1.95
CA LYS A 54 10.99 4.14 -0.96
C LYS A 54 11.02 5.15 0.17
N THR A 55 11.11 4.66 1.39
CA THR A 55 11.29 5.50 2.56
C THR A 55 12.02 4.71 3.65
N THR A 56 12.53 5.42 4.64
CA THR A 56 13.02 4.84 5.89
C THR A 56 12.13 5.34 7.01
N ILE A 57 11.49 4.42 7.72
CA ILE A 57 10.70 4.71 8.91
C ILE A 57 11.58 4.47 10.11
N LYS A 58 11.66 5.44 11.02
CA LYS A 58 12.42 5.35 12.26
C LYS A 58 11.45 5.33 13.43
N LYS A 59 11.81 4.61 14.49
CA LYS A 59 11.08 4.62 15.75
C LYS A 59 11.14 5.98 16.43
#